data_AF-A0A7S4W6R8-F1
#
_entry.id   AF-A0A7S4W6R8-F1
#
_cell.length_a   1.000
_cell.length_b   1.000
_cell.length_c   1.000
_cell.angle_alpha   90.00
_cell.angle_beta   90.00
_cell.angle_gamma   90.00
#
_symmetry.space_group_name_H-M   'P 1'
#
loop_
_entity.id
_entity.type
_entity.pdbx_description
1 polymer ?
#
loop_
_entity_poly.entity_id
_entity_poly.type
_entity_poly.pdbx_seq_one_letter_code
_entity_poly.pdbx_strand_id
1 'polypeptide(L)'
;MLAWVPPLVFVAILVIPSWAANCSPGACLAQHSGQCQGCPAGRFSMPGCVECRGCPEGSSSEAGASGCHLCEPGRFARPASSRCLPCPAGTLSDAGAGACRRPLGSRRQVEETAAARRLAAGHCDASEASAGLAHPSISHDCLGKAEGEVCIAECAQGYTLSGNPGLVRCDSGGTFVVEPGSALPNCTADECTFSKPSGAGVSHNCDGVTTGSNCTAVCGQGYSYAPGSQAETFTCQGNGQFAGTTPTCQGEPCTVPALGAAYTATSCSGKVTGEPCVVDCAQGYTRTGSAEVFTCTIYGNFTGTPPTCTANQCTTGVPTDSDLDASSCAGLTTGQNCTVSCAAGYAGGTAIYTCEANGHVTGSRPSCTALPTTSTQTTTATTSTVTFRAGPCDASMEAVGLTVVSLSHDCEGKAYDGYCIAECAPGYSSSGDPALLMCDNASDSFVFVVGPLPKCNATACQYGKPSGAGVVHDCDGVVTGSSCNATCGAGYSYASGSGPRTFTCQSDGQFAGTNPTCDAVPCNQPTIGAAYDVTSCIGKATGQNCVVDCAVGYTRSGTVEVFTCGTDSNFSGTPPTCAGNPCTSGVPQDADLNTASCSGLTTDQTCLVSCAAGYGG
;
A
#
# COMPACT_ATOMS: atom_id res chain seq x y z
N MET A 1 59.03 4.52 -17.24
CA MET A 1 57.99 4.68 -16.22
C MET A 1 56.74 3.96 -16.71
N LEU A 2 56.57 2.71 -16.28
CA LEU A 2 55.43 1.86 -16.64
C LEU A 2 54.31 2.13 -15.63
N ALA A 3 53.20 2.71 -16.10
CA ALA A 3 52.02 2.94 -15.29
C ALA A 3 51.16 1.67 -15.25
N TRP A 4 50.94 1.17 -14.04
CA TRP A 4 50.02 0.08 -13.71
C TRP A 4 48.56 0.50 -13.98
N VAL A 5 47.83 -0.27 -14.79
CA VAL A 5 46.37 -0.19 -14.93
C VAL A 5 45.79 -1.47 -14.31
N PRO A 6 44.84 -1.38 -13.36
CA PRO A 6 44.25 -2.57 -12.73
C PRO A 6 43.29 -3.29 -13.71
N PRO A 7 43.06 -4.61 -13.54
CA PRO A 7 42.23 -5.38 -14.46
C PRO A 7 40.74 -5.06 -14.27
N LEU A 8 40.03 -4.91 -15.38
CA LEU A 8 38.57 -4.89 -15.43
C LEU A 8 38.02 -6.20 -14.89
N VAL A 9 37.31 -6.13 -13.76
CA VAL A 9 36.47 -7.21 -13.26
C VAL A 9 35.28 -7.30 -14.21
N PHE A 10 35.28 -8.31 -15.07
CA PHE A 10 34.08 -8.76 -15.77
C PHE A 10 33.08 -9.24 -14.72
N VAL A 11 32.08 -8.41 -14.40
CA VAL A 11 30.86 -8.88 -13.74
C VAL A 11 30.11 -9.68 -14.78
N ALA A 12 30.21 -11.00 -14.71
CA ALA A 12 29.31 -11.89 -15.40
C ALA A 12 27.90 -11.67 -14.82
N ILE A 13 27.11 -10.84 -15.51
CA ILE A 13 25.66 -10.80 -15.29
C ILE A 13 25.15 -12.17 -15.74
N LEU A 14 24.84 -13.02 -14.76
CA LEU A 14 24.07 -14.24 -14.97
C LEU A 14 22.69 -13.82 -15.47
N VAL A 15 22.55 -13.75 -16.80
CA VAL A 15 21.26 -13.68 -17.48
C VAL A 15 20.60 -15.03 -17.22
N ILE A 16 19.65 -15.06 -16.28
CA ILE A 16 18.85 -16.25 -15.99
C ILE A 16 17.90 -16.43 -17.18
N PRO A 17 18.01 -17.51 -17.97
CA PRO A 17 17.12 -17.71 -19.10
C PRO A 17 15.71 -18.07 -18.60
N SER A 18 14.69 -17.59 -19.33
CA SER A 18 13.26 -17.58 -18.99
C SER A 18 12.58 -18.95 -18.79
N TRP A 19 13.32 -20.06 -18.86
CA TRP A 19 12.83 -21.42 -18.60
C TRP A 19 13.22 -21.95 -17.20
N ALA A 20 14.03 -21.23 -16.42
CA ALA A 20 14.46 -21.64 -15.07
C ALA A 20 13.41 -21.39 -13.95
N ALA A 21 12.24 -20.84 -14.28
CA ALA A 21 11.29 -20.28 -13.31
C ALA A 21 10.28 -21.27 -12.68
N ASN A 22 10.41 -22.58 -12.88
CA ASN A 22 9.32 -23.52 -12.54
C ASN A 22 9.67 -24.69 -11.60
N CYS A 23 10.81 -24.66 -10.91
CA CYS A 23 11.14 -25.69 -9.92
C CYS A 23 10.61 -25.31 -8.53
N SER A 24 9.81 -26.20 -7.95
CA SER A 24 9.31 -26.10 -6.57
C SER A 24 10.45 -26.08 -5.55
N PRO A 25 10.25 -25.46 -4.36
CA PRO A 25 11.23 -25.47 -3.28
C PRO A 25 11.76 -26.89 -3.00
N GLY A 26 13.08 -27.05 -2.88
CA GLY A 26 13.73 -28.35 -2.69
C GLY A 26 14.23 -29.05 -3.95
N ALA A 27 14.03 -28.48 -5.15
CA ALA A 27 14.60 -28.97 -6.41
C ALA A 27 15.25 -27.86 -7.25
N CYS A 28 16.37 -28.16 -7.92
CA CYS A 28 17.07 -27.25 -8.83
C CYS A 28 17.20 -27.83 -10.24
N LEU A 29 17.41 -26.94 -11.21
CA LEU A 29 17.56 -27.29 -12.61
C LEU A 29 18.92 -27.98 -12.85
N ALA A 30 18.94 -29.26 -13.21
CA ALA A 30 20.20 -29.95 -13.51
C ALA A 30 20.79 -29.35 -14.80
N GLN A 31 22.07 -28.94 -14.75
CA GLN A 31 22.73 -28.07 -15.75
C GLN A 31 22.72 -28.57 -17.22
N HIS A 32 22.16 -29.75 -17.53
CA HIS A 32 22.07 -30.29 -18.90
C HIS A 32 20.76 -31.00 -19.27
N SER A 33 19.73 -31.04 -18.42
CA SER A 33 18.51 -31.83 -18.71
C SER A 33 17.19 -31.05 -18.78
N GLY A 34 17.16 -29.78 -18.33
CA GLY A 34 15.93 -28.99 -18.28
C GLY A 34 14.85 -29.53 -17.33
N GLN A 35 15.16 -30.54 -16.52
CA GLN A 35 14.26 -31.14 -15.54
C GLN A 35 14.68 -30.75 -14.12
N CYS A 36 13.70 -30.46 -13.26
CA CYS A 36 13.92 -30.15 -11.85
C CYS A 36 14.33 -31.41 -11.08
N GLN A 37 15.55 -31.41 -10.54
CA GLN A 37 16.07 -32.52 -9.74
C GLN A 37 16.12 -32.11 -8.27
N GLY A 38 15.58 -32.96 -7.39
CA GLY A 38 15.59 -32.74 -5.95
C GLY A 38 17.00 -32.59 -5.39
N CYS A 39 17.19 -31.65 -4.47
CA CYS A 39 18.47 -31.45 -3.82
C CYS A 39 18.87 -32.66 -2.97
N PRO A 40 20.12 -33.16 -3.07
CA PRO A 40 20.58 -34.27 -2.24
C PRO A 40 20.65 -33.84 -0.77
N ALA A 41 20.52 -34.81 0.14
CA ALA A 41 20.51 -34.56 1.59
C ALA A 41 21.77 -33.79 2.04
N GLY A 42 21.60 -32.84 2.96
CA GLY A 42 22.62 -31.89 3.40
C GLY A 42 22.69 -30.62 2.55
N ARG A 43 21.80 -30.48 1.55
CA ARG A 43 21.63 -29.28 0.72
C ARG A 43 20.17 -28.86 0.67
N PHE A 44 19.92 -27.59 0.41
CA PHE A 44 18.60 -27.00 0.32
C PHE A 44 18.49 -26.06 -0.88
N SER A 45 17.26 -25.73 -1.28
CA SER A 45 17.03 -24.75 -2.34
C SER A 45 15.74 -23.94 -2.20
N MET A 46 15.84 -22.69 -2.70
CA MET A 46 14.72 -21.76 -2.87
C MET A 46 14.17 -21.81 -4.31
N PRO A 47 12.95 -21.33 -4.57
CA PRO A 47 12.35 -21.30 -5.91
C PRO A 47 13.27 -20.65 -6.96
N GLY A 48 13.37 -21.26 -8.15
CA GLY A 48 14.18 -20.74 -9.26
C GLY A 48 15.69 -20.96 -9.12
N CYS A 49 16.14 -21.85 -8.24
CA CYS A 49 17.56 -22.17 -8.10
C CYS A 49 18.15 -22.93 -9.31
N VAL A 50 19.37 -22.56 -9.66
CA VAL A 50 20.21 -23.28 -10.65
C VAL A 50 21.22 -24.22 -9.99
N GLU A 51 21.40 -24.16 -8.67
CA GLU A 51 22.29 -25.03 -7.90
C GLU A 51 21.85 -25.15 -6.43
N CYS A 52 21.96 -26.35 -5.84
CA CYS A 52 21.61 -26.62 -4.44
C CYS A 52 22.69 -26.14 -3.47
N ARG A 53 22.32 -25.29 -2.50
CA ARG A 53 23.24 -24.77 -1.48
C ARG A 53 23.40 -25.74 -0.31
N GLY A 54 24.62 -25.88 0.20
CA GLY A 54 24.90 -26.71 1.38
C GLY A 54 24.33 -26.11 2.66
N CYS A 55 23.84 -26.95 3.57
CA CYS A 55 23.42 -26.50 4.89
C CYS A 55 24.60 -25.93 5.68
N PRO A 56 24.44 -24.78 6.36
CA PRO A 56 25.46 -24.24 7.24
C PRO A 56 25.70 -25.17 8.44
N GLU A 57 26.84 -25.00 9.11
CA GLU A 57 27.17 -25.78 10.30
C GLU A 57 26.07 -25.69 11.37
N GLY A 58 25.89 -26.77 12.13
CA GLY A 58 24.82 -26.88 13.12
C GLY A 58 23.43 -27.19 12.56
N SER A 59 23.29 -27.31 11.24
CA SER A 59 22.03 -27.65 10.57
C SER A 59 22.19 -28.81 9.58
N SER A 60 21.10 -29.53 9.34
CA SER A 60 21.05 -30.63 8.36
C SER A 60 19.74 -30.63 7.59
N SER A 61 19.75 -31.25 6.42
CA SER A 61 18.54 -31.39 5.60
C SER A 61 18.44 -32.79 5.01
N GLU A 62 17.21 -33.28 4.85
CA GLU A 62 16.92 -34.49 4.09
C GLU A 62 16.90 -34.19 2.58
N ALA A 63 16.88 -35.23 1.75
CA ALA A 63 16.82 -35.04 0.30
C ALA A 63 15.50 -34.36 -0.11
N GLY A 64 15.57 -33.34 -0.95
CA GLY A 64 14.41 -32.56 -1.41
C GLY A 64 13.94 -31.47 -0.44
N ALA A 65 14.72 -31.13 0.59
CA ALA A 65 14.35 -30.11 1.55
C ALA A 65 14.49 -28.69 0.98
N SER A 66 13.51 -27.83 1.26
CA SER A 66 13.52 -26.41 0.92
C SER A 66 14.30 -25.54 1.92
N GLY A 67 14.75 -26.12 3.03
CA GLY A 67 15.52 -25.46 4.08
C GLY A 67 16.30 -26.45 4.95
N CYS A 68 17.15 -25.93 5.83
CA CYS A 68 17.93 -26.73 6.78
C CYS A 68 17.31 -26.68 8.17
N HIS A 69 17.24 -27.82 8.83
CA HIS A 69 16.76 -27.94 10.20
C HIS A 69 17.93 -27.91 11.18
N LEU A 70 17.78 -27.18 12.29
CA LEU A 70 18.81 -27.08 13.33
C LEU A 70 18.92 -28.40 14.09
N CYS A 71 20.15 -28.75 14.45
CA CYS A 71 20.39 -29.90 15.31
C CYS A 71 19.90 -29.62 16.72
N GLU A 72 19.10 -30.54 17.26
CA GLU A 72 18.67 -30.50 18.66
C GLU A 72 19.85 -30.55 19.64
N PRO A 73 19.70 -30.04 20.88
CA PRO A 73 20.74 -30.08 21.90
C PRO A 73 21.35 -31.48 22.08
N GLY A 74 22.67 -31.55 22.22
CA GLY A 74 23.42 -32.81 22.31
C GLY A 74 23.76 -33.44 20.96
N ARG A 75 23.43 -32.80 19.84
CA ARG A 75 23.87 -33.17 18.48
C ARG A 75 24.57 -32.00 17.78
N PHE A 76 25.42 -32.31 16.81
CA PHE A 76 26.14 -31.33 15.99
C PHE A 76 26.13 -31.72 14.50
N ALA A 77 26.32 -30.74 13.61
CA ALA A 77 26.42 -30.98 12.17
C ALA A 77 27.54 -30.13 11.56
N ARG A 78 28.34 -30.73 10.69
CA ARG A 78 29.34 -30.02 9.89
C ARG A 78 28.66 -29.38 8.65
N PRO A 79 29.31 -28.43 7.96
CA PRO A 79 28.78 -27.86 6.72
C PRO A 79 28.38 -28.95 5.72
N ALA A 80 27.20 -28.82 5.11
CA ALA A 80 26.56 -29.76 4.21
C ALA A 80 26.28 -31.17 4.80
N SER A 81 26.09 -31.27 6.12
CA SER A 81 25.73 -32.55 6.75
C SER A 81 24.29 -32.95 6.45
N SER A 82 24.08 -34.21 6.08
CA SER A 82 22.75 -34.78 5.81
C SER A 82 22.00 -35.26 7.05
N ARG A 83 22.63 -35.19 8.24
CA ARG A 83 22.01 -35.51 9.54
C ARG A 83 22.79 -34.92 10.71
N CYS A 84 22.12 -34.78 11.84
CA CYS A 84 22.72 -34.35 13.11
C CYS A 84 23.36 -35.53 13.87
N LEU A 85 24.67 -35.46 14.08
CA LEU A 85 25.47 -36.47 14.76
C LEU A 85 25.43 -36.25 16.28
N PRO A 86 25.26 -37.29 17.11
CA PRO A 86 25.30 -37.14 18.56
C PRO A 86 26.70 -36.75 19.02
N CYS A 87 26.77 -35.92 20.07
CA CYS A 87 28.04 -35.58 20.67
C CYS A 87 28.70 -36.78 21.35
N PRO A 88 30.04 -36.93 21.24
CA PRO A 88 30.79 -37.94 21.99
C PRO A 88 30.54 -37.82 23.50
N ALA A 89 30.55 -38.95 24.20
CA ALA A 89 30.32 -39.00 25.64
C ALA A 89 31.23 -38.02 26.41
N GLY A 90 30.63 -37.18 27.26
CA GLY A 90 31.35 -36.15 28.01
C GLY A 90 31.54 -34.82 27.27
N THR A 91 30.85 -34.60 26.15
CA THR A 91 30.74 -33.30 25.46
C THR A 91 29.28 -32.93 25.23
N LEU A 92 28.97 -31.64 25.19
CA LEU A 92 27.64 -31.08 25.03
C LEU A 92 27.63 -30.03 23.91
N SER A 93 26.49 -29.88 23.25
CA SER A 93 26.25 -28.90 22.20
C SER A 93 24.88 -28.27 22.41
N ASP A 94 24.80 -26.94 22.25
CA ASP A 94 23.53 -26.23 22.22
C ASP A 94 22.83 -26.50 20.88
N ALA A 95 21.52 -26.19 20.79
CA ALA A 95 20.78 -26.33 19.54
C ALA A 95 21.46 -25.52 18.43
N GLY A 96 21.72 -26.13 17.28
CA GLY A 96 22.36 -25.46 16.16
C GLY A 96 23.90 -25.32 16.22
N ALA A 97 24.60 -26.03 17.12
CA ALA A 97 26.05 -25.93 17.19
C ALA A 97 26.78 -26.76 16.12
N GLY A 98 27.80 -26.16 15.49
CA GLY A 98 28.67 -26.82 14.49
C GLY A 98 29.68 -27.83 15.06
N ALA A 99 29.90 -27.82 16.38
CA ALA A 99 30.82 -28.72 17.07
C ALA A 99 30.40 -28.92 18.55
N CYS A 100 30.82 -30.05 19.13
CA CYS A 100 30.61 -30.34 20.54
C CYS A 100 31.71 -29.72 21.41
N ARG A 101 31.32 -29.12 22.54
CA ARG A 101 32.25 -28.57 23.53
C ARG A 101 32.29 -29.43 24.79
N ARG A 102 33.41 -29.43 25.52
CA ARG A 102 33.49 -30.08 26.83
C ARG A 102 32.72 -29.25 27.87
N PRO A 103 32.01 -29.85 28.81
CA PRO A 103 31.42 -29.12 29.93
C PRO A 103 32.54 -28.42 30.70
N LEU A 104 32.50 -27.09 30.76
CA LEU A 104 33.09 -26.38 31.89
C LEU A 104 32.20 -26.73 33.09
N GLY A 105 32.80 -27.27 34.15
CA GLY A 105 32.11 -28.11 35.13
C GLY A 105 30.84 -27.51 35.71
N SER A 106 29.69 -28.14 35.42
CA SER A 106 28.44 -27.90 36.12
C SER A 106 28.29 -28.89 37.28
N ARG A 107 28.05 -28.37 38.49
CA ARG A 107 27.49 -29.17 39.58
C ARG A 107 26.04 -29.52 39.22
N ARG A 108 25.68 -30.78 39.53
CA ARG A 108 24.35 -31.38 39.36
C ARG A 108 23.26 -30.54 40.04
N GLN A 109 22.16 -30.30 39.33
CA GLN A 109 20.87 -30.03 39.98
C GLN A 109 20.33 -31.34 40.58
N VAL A 110 19.91 -31.28 41.84
CA VAL A 110 18.97 -32.21 42.46
C VAL A 110 17.78 -31.35 42.88
N GLU A 111 16.60 -31.69 42.36
CA GLU A 111 15.33 -31.08 42.74
C GLU A 111 15.00 -31.27 44.21
N GLU A 112 14.18 -30.35 44.69
CA GLU A 112 13.67 -30.14 46.04
C GLU A 112 13.31 -31.39 46.83
N THR A 113 13.76 -31.41 48.08
CA THR A 113 12.86 -31.73 49.20
C THR A 113 13.06 -30.70 50.30
N ALA A 114 12.01 -29.92 50.55
CA ALA A 114 11.85 -29.11 51.74
C ALA A 114 12.09 -29.94 53.01
N ALA A 115 13.07 -29.54 53.81
CA ALA A 115 13.15 -29.92 55.21
C ALA A 115 13.88 -28.82 55.98
N ALA A 116 13.11 -28.05 56.74
CA ALA A 116 13.56 -27.06 57.69
C ALA A 116 14.72 -27.60 58.57
N ARG A 117 15.89 -26.98 58.49
CA ARG A 117 16.98 -27.17 59.47
C ARG A 117 17.68 -25.84 59.78
N ARG A 118 17.23 -25.25 60.88
CA ARG A 118 17.98 -24.51 61.91
C ARG A 118 19.21 -23.71 61.44
N LEU A 119 19.03 -22.38 61.45
CA LEU A 119 20.00 -21.34 61.84
C LEU A 119 21.46 -21.82 61.98
N ALA A 120 22.24 -21.64 60.91
CA ALA A 120 23.69 -21.48 61.01
C ALA A 120 23.98 -20.00 60.72
N ALA A 121 24.37 -19.25 61.76
CA ALA A 121 24.89 -17.91 61.61
C ALA A 121 26.15 -17.96 60.71
N GLY A 122 26.15 -17.20 59.60
CA GLY A 122 27.32 -17.04 58.72
C GLY A 122 27.12 -17.28 57.22
N HIS A 123 25.89 -17.33 56.69
CA HIS A 123 25.64 -17.34 55.23
C HIS A 123 24.84 -16.10 54.81
N CYS A 124 25.18 -15.53 53.66
CA CYS A 124 24.41 -14.44 53.05
C CYS A 124 23.24 -15.02 52.25
N ASP A 125 22.04 -15.00 52.84
CA ASP A 125 20.77 -15.34 52.16
C ASP A 125 19.78 -14.15 52.14
N ALA A 126 20.19 -12.98 52.65
CA ALA A 126 19.36 -11.78 52.66
C ALA A 126 19.37 -11.09 51.28
N SER A 127 18.21 -11.10 50.63
CA SER A 127 17.78 -10.38 49.41
C SER A 127 18.89 -9.78 48.53
N GLU A 128 19.05 -10.34 47.32
CA GLU A 128 19.87 -9.84 46.19
C GLU A 128 19.73 -8.32 45.91
N ALA A 129 18.68 -7.69 46.45
CA ALA A 129 18.45 -6.26 46.46
C ALA A 129 19.55 -5.43 47.18
N SER A 130 20.24 -5.96 48.19
CA SER A 130 21.18 -5.18 49.02
C SER A 130 22.46 -4.75 48.29
N ALA A 131 22.84 -5.47 47.23
CA ALA A 131 24.02 -5.21 46.42
C ALA A 131 23.70 -4.79 44.98
N GLY A 132 22.42 -4.57 44.62
CA GLY A 132 22.00 -4.31 43.25
C GLY A 132 22.09 -5.53 42.32
N LEU A 133 22.20 -6.74 42.90
CA LEU A 133 22.29 -8.01 42.17
C LEU A 133 20.95 -8.48 41.61
N ALA A 134 19.82 -7.98 42.16
CA ALA A 134 18.46 -8.30 41.72
C ALA A 134 18.06 -7.68 40.35
N HIS A 135 19.01 -7.14 39.58
CA HIS A 135 18.71 -6.52 38.29
C HIS A 135 18.61 -7.59 37.18
N PRO A 136 17.60 -7.56 36.28
CA PRO A 136 17.38 -8.61 35.26
C PRO A 136 18.55 -8.83 34.30
N SER A 137 19.42 -7.83 34.11
CA SER A 137 20.61 -7.92 33.26
C SER A 137 21.82 -8.56 33.95
N ILE A 138 21.73 -8.90 35.24
CA ILE A 138 22.84 -9.43 36.05
C ILE A 138 22.55 -10.88 36.41
N SER A 139 23.53 -11.74 36.17
CA SER A 139 23.53 -13.15 36.58
C SER A 139 24.71 -13.39 37.52
N HIS A 140 24.50 -14.12 38.62
CA HIS A 140 25.53 -14.29 39.64
C HIS A 140 25.45 -15.64 40.36
N ASP A 141 26.56 -16.05 40.98
CA ASP A 141 26.67 -17.29 41.78
C ASP A 141 26.66 -17.03 43.30
N CYS A 142 26.15 -15.87 43.74
CA CYS A 142 26.24 -15.40 45.13
C CYS A 142 25.36 -16.15 46.15
N LEU A 143 24.32 -16.87 45.70
CA LEU A 143 23.40 -17.58 46.60
C LEU A 143 24.13 -18.69 47.38
N GLY A 144 23.94 -18.73 48.70
CA GLY A 144 24.53 -19.75 49.58
C GLY A 144 26.03 -19.58 49.87
N LYS A 145 26.62 -18.41 49.60
CA LYS A 145 28.00 -18.09 49.97
C LYS A 145 28.12 -17.83 51.48
N ALA A 146 29.19 -18.36 52.08
CA ALA A 146 29.51 -18.15 53.49
C ALA A 146 30.20 -16.79 53.71
N GLU A 147 30.18 -16.32 54.95
CA GLU A 147 30.88 -15.11 55.38
C GLU A 147 32.34 -15.10 54.89
N GLY A 148 32.74 -14.02 54.23
CA GLY A 148 34.08 -13.85 53.67
C GLY A 148 34.28 -14.46 52.28
N GLU A 149 33.34 -15.24 51.74
CA GLU A 149 33.44 -15.75 50.37
C GLU A 149 33.09 -14.69 49.32
N VAL A 150 33.74 -14.80 48.16
CA VAL A 150 33.52 -13.92 47.00
C VAL A 150 32.75 -14.69 45.93
N CYS A 151 31.79 -14.02 45.32
CA CYS A 151 31.04 -14.45 44.15
C CYS A 151 31.25 -13.48 42.98
N ILE A 152 30.93 -13.96 41.78
CA ILE A 152 31.08 -13.21 40.55
C ILE A 152 29.69 -12.81 40.04
N ALA A 153 29.55 -11.54 39.73
CA ALA A 153 28.41 -10.99 39.01
C ALA A 153 28.81 -10.71 37.55
N GLU A 154 28.12 -11.36 36.63
CA GLU A 154 28.28 -11.24 35.18
C GLU A 154 26.97 -10.80 34.53
N CYS A 155 27.00 -10.56 33.22
CA CYS A 155 25.79 -10.24 32.49
C CYS A 155 24.94 -11.49 32.25
N ALA A 156 23.63 -11.34 32.43
CA ALA A 156 22.66 -12.37 32.10
C ALA A 156 22.62 -12.63 30.58
N GLN A 157 22.00 -13.74 30.18
CA GLN A 157 21.91 -14.10 28.77
C GLN A 157 21.22 -13.00 27.94
N GLY A 158 21.79 -12.64 26.80
CA GLY A 158 21.29 -11.57 25.93
C GLY A 158 21.69 -10.16 26.35
N TYR A 159 22.69 -10.05 27.23
CA TYR A 159 23.34 -8.82 27.58
C TYR A 159 24.86 -8.94 27.39
N THR A 160 25.46 -7.97 26.70
CA THR A 160 26.91 -7.87 26.53
C THR A 160 27.55 -7.11 27.69
N LEU A 161 28.65 -7.66 28.23
CA LEU A 161 29.45 -7.04 29.27
C LEU A 161 30.32 -5.91 28.71
N SER A 162 30.18 -4.72 29.28
CA SER A 162 31.08 -3.59 29.07
C SER A 162 31.97 -3.38 30.30
N GLY A 163 33.25 -3.74 30.20
CA GLY A 163 34.22 -3.64 31.29
C GLY A 163 34.56 -4.99 31.91
N ASN A 164 34.66 -5.05 33.24
CA ASN A 164 35.03 -6.25 33.99
C ASN A 164 33.81 -6.82 34.75
N PRO A 165 33.78 -8.13 35.03
CA PRO A 165 32.81 -8.73 35.93
C PRO A 165 32.88 -8.11 37.33
N GLY A 166 31.75 -8.05 38.03
CA GLY A 166 31.68 -7.59 39.40
C GLY A 166 32.12 -8.67 40.39
N LEU A 167 32.89 -8.28 41.39
CA LEU A 167 33.25 -9.13 42.52
C LEU A 167 32.46 -8.67 43.75
N VAL A 168 31.71 -9.59 44.34
CA VAL A 168 30.85 -9.32 45.49
C VAL A 168 31.21 -10.27 46.62
N ARG A 169 31.36 -9.75 47.84
CA ARG A 169 31.70 -10.51 49.04
C ARG A 169 30.51 -10.58 49.98
N CYS A 170 30.35 -11.72 50.64
CA CYS A 170 29.46 -11.86 51.79
C CYS A 170 30.13 -11.28 53.05
N ASP A 171 29.54 -10.23 53.65
CA ASP A 171 30.06 -9.60 54.87
C ASP A 171 29.60 -10.31 56.16
N SER A 172 30.13 -9.87 57.30
CA SER A 172 29.80 -10.39 58.63
C SER A 172 28.39 -10.02 59.12
N GLY A 173 27.71 -9.10 58.41
CA GLY A 173 26.31 -8.74 58.63
C GLY A 173 25.33 -9.64 57.89
N GLY A 174 25.82 -10.58 57.08
CA GLY A 174 24.98 -11.44 56.23
C GLY A 174 24.46 -10.72 54.99
N THR A 175 25.10 -9.61 54.59
CA THR A 175 24.78 -8.83 53.39
C THR A 175 25.85 -8.97 52.32
N PHE A 176 25.40 -8.94 51.06
CA PHE A 176 26.30 -8.86 49.91
C PHE A 176 26.82 -7.42 49.75
N VAL A 177 28.15 -7.28 49.63
CA VAL A 177 28.83 -5.99 49.41
C VAL A 177 29.82 -6.09 48.26
N VAL A 178 29.89 -5.07 47.41
CA VAL A 178 30.83 -5.03 46.28
C VAL A 178 32.26 -4.89 46.79
N GLU A 179 33.20 -5.67 46.26
CA GLU A 179 34.60 -5.66 46.68
C GLU A 179 35.25 -4.28 46.47
N PRO A 180 36.18 -3.85 47.36
CA PRO A 180 36.93 -2.61 47.18
C PRO A 180 37.69 -2.59 45.85
N GLY A 181 37.38 -1.61 44.99
CA GLY A 181 37.97 -1.50 43.65
C GLY A 181 37.27 -2.32 42.56
N SER A 182 36.18 -3.02 42.90
CA SER A 182 35.24 -3.61 41.94
C SER A 182 33.98 -2.74 41.81
N ALA A 183 33.21 -2.98 40.76
CA ALA A 183 31.91 -2.38 40.52
C ALA A 183 30.99 -3.48 39.95
N LEU A 184 29.67 -3.31 40.07
CA LEU A 184 28.73 -4.19 39.37
C LEU A 184 28.98 -4.14 37.85
N PRO A 185 28.78 -5.27 37.14
CA PRO A 185 29.00 -5.33 35.69
C PRO A 185 28.04 -4.37 34.97
N ASN A 186 28.55 -3.65 33.97
CA ASN A 186 27.71 -2.84 33.10
C ASN A 186 27.24 -3.71 31.92
N CYS A 187 25.95 -4.02 31.90
CA CYS A 187 25.36 -4.97 30.97
C CYS A 187 24.40 -4.27 30.01
N THR A 188 24.75 -4.24 28.72
CA THR A 188 23.92 -3.66 27.67
C THR A 188 23.10 -4.73 26.97
N ALA A 189 21.81 -4.51 26.80
CA ALA A 189 20.92 -5.49 26.14
C ALA A 189 21.29 -5.65 24.66
N ASP A 190 21.41 -6.90 24.22
CA ASP A 190 21.71 -7.26 22.83
C ASP A 190 20.43 -7.23 21.96
N GLU A 191 20.58 -6.97 20.66
CA GLU A 191 19.48 -6.97 19.69
C GLU A 191 19.07 -8.40 19.30
N CYS A 192 17.76 -8.69 19.31
CA CYS A 192 17.24 -9.92 18.73
C CYS A 192 17.18 -9.83 17.19
N THR A 193 17.79 -10.81 16.52
CA THR A 193 17.81 -10.87 15.04
C THR A 193 17.11 -12.10 14.48
N PHE A 194 16.78 -13.08 15.34
CA PHE A 194 16.21 -14.36 14.93
C PHE A 194 14.71 -14.46 15.26
N SER A 195 14.00 -15.29 14.49
CA SER A 195 12.57 -15.57 14.68
C SER A 195 11.66 -14.34 14.60
N LYS A 196 12.04 -13.33 13.81
CA LYS A 196 11.18 -12.17 13.53
C LYS A 196 9.83 -12.61 12.95
N PRO A 197 8.73 -11.88 13.25
CA PRO A 197 7.41 -12.20 12.71
C PRO A 197 7.45 -12.23 11.18
N SER A 198 6.94 -13.28 10.56
CA SER A 198 6.99 -13.43 9.09
C SER A 198 5.78 -14.17 8.54
N GLY A 199 5.24 -13.69 7.42
CA GLY A 199 4.03 -14.23 6.80
C GLY A 199 3.49 -13.30 5.73
N ALA A 200 2.58 -13.80 4.88
CA ALA A 200 1.93 -12.97 3.87
C ALA A 200 1.13 -11.84 4.55
N GLY A 201 1.40 -10.60 4.19
CA GLY A 201 0.71 -9.43 4.76
C GLY A 201 1.09 -9.06 6.19
N VAL A 202 2.07 -9.74 6.81
CA VAL A 202 2.50 -9.44 8.19
C VAL A 202 3.46 -8.25 8.18
N SER A 203 3.15 -7.25 8.99
CA SER A 203 3.99 -6.08 9.25
C SER A 203 4.36 -6.02 10.73
N HIS A 204 5.58 -5.59 11.06
CA HIS A 204 6.07 -5.56 12.44
C HIS A 204 7.03 -4.41 12.70
N ASN A 205 7.26 -4.08 13.98
CA ASN A 205 8.26 -3.10 14.43
C ASN A 205 9.42 -3.74 15.24
N CYS A 206 9.74 -5.01 14.98
CA CYS A 206 10.76 -5.78 15.70
C CYS A 206 12.23 -5.49 15.29
N ASP A 207 12.49 -4.50 14.45
CA ASP A 207 13.86 -4.12 14.07
C ASP A 207 14.50 -3.26 15.17
N GLY A 208 15.72 -3.60 15.59
CA GLY A 208 16.42 -2.87 16.66
C GLY A 208 15.95 -3.21 18.09
N VAL A 209 15.06 -4.19 18.27
CA VAL A 209 14.50 -4.51 19.58
C VAL A 209 15.44 -5.42 20.37
N THR A 210 15.75 -5.03 21.60
CA THR A 210 16.76 -5.65 22.47
C THR A 210 16.17 -6.51 23.58
N THR A 211 17.01 -7.35 24.20
CA THR A 211 16.63 -8.34 25.23
C THR A 211 15.75 -7.73 26.33
N GLY A 212 14.60 -8.38 26.58
CA GLY A 212 13.62 -7.94 27.57
C GLY A 212 12.59 -6.92 27.05
N SER A 213 12.77 -6.41 25.83
CA SER A 213 11.80 -5.52 25.18
C SER A 213 10.81 -6.29 24.30
N ASN A 214 9.69 -5.65 24.00
CA ASN A 214 8.60 -6.21 23.20
C ASN A 214 8.45 -5.46 21.88
N CYS A 215 8.00 -6.17 20.85
CA CYS A 215 7.54 -5.62 19.58
C CYS A 215 6.19 -6.22 19.20
N THR A 216 5.50 -5.60 18.25
CA THR A 216 4.18 -6.02 17.81
C THR A 216 4.17 -6.38 16.33
N ALA A 217 3.40 -7.41 16.00
CA ALA A 217 3.11 -7.85 14.64
C ALA A 217 1.62 -7.64 14.34
N VAL A 218 1.33 -7.03 13.20
CA VAL A 218 -0.01 -6.67 12.74
C VAL A 218 -0.20 -7.03 11.27
N CYS A 219 -1.44 -7.10 10.80
CA CYS A 219 -1.70 -7.18 9.37
C CYS A 219 -1.49 -5.80 8.74
N GLY A 220 -0.64 -5.76 7.71
CA GLY A 220 -0.31 -4.55 6.96
C GLY A 220 -1.43 -4.11 6.01
N GLN A 221 -1.20 -3.01 5.30
CA GLN A 221 -2.17 -2.51 4.32
C GLN A 221 -2.47 -3.54 3.23
N GLY A 222 -3.75 -3.63 2.83
CA GLY A 222 -4.24 -4.63 1.88
C GLY A 222 -4.50 -6.01 2.49
N TYR A 223 -4.38 -6.15 3.82
CA TYR A 223 -4.65 -7.40 4.52
C TYR A 223 -5.51 -7.16 5.77
N SER A 224 -6.38 -8.10 6.11
CA SER A 224 -7.11 -8.16 7.38
C SER A 224 -6.73 -9.38 8.21
N TYR A 225 -7.09 -9.35 9.48
CA TYR A 225 -6.96 -10.52 10.35
C TYR A 225 -7.91 -11.63 9.91
N ALA A 226 -7.38 -12.83 9.74
CA ALA A 226 -8.23 -14.02 9.56
C ALA A 226 -9.13 -14.20 10.80
N PRO A 227 -10.30 -14.86 10.67
CA PRO A 227 -11.20 -15.09 11.80
C PRO A 227 -10.48 -15.76 12.99
N GLY A 228 -10.50 -15.09 14.15
CA GLY A 228 -9.82 -15.56 15.37
C GLY A 228 -8.34 -15.17 15.50
N SER A 229 -7.79 -14.45 14.52
CA SER A 229 -6.46 -13.85 14.56
C SER A 229 -6.53 -12.39 15.06
N GLN A 230 -5.46 -11.88 15.68
CA GLN A 230 -5.37 -10.52 16.20
C GLN A 230 -3.92 -10.02 16.20
N ALA A 231 -3.66 -8.80 16.64
CA ALA A 231 -2.30 -8.30 16.82
C ALA A 231 -1.56 -9.13 17.87
N GLU A 232 -0.34 -9.55 17.56
CA GLU A 232 0.45 -10.42 18.45
C GLU A 232 1.70 -9.68 18.96
N THR A 233 2.04 -9.91 20.21
CA THR A 233 3.24 -9.34 20.84
C THR A 233 4.36 -10.36 20.83
N PHE A 234 5.54 -9.94 20.43
CA PHE A 234 6.77 -10.73 20.46
C PHE A 234 7.72 -10.13 21.50
N THR A 235 8.33 -10.99 22.31
CA THR A 235 9.33 -10.60 23.32
C THR A 235 10.71 -11.05 22.88
N CYS A 236 11.68 -10.14 22.91
CA CYS A 236 13.08 -10.47 22.64
C CYS A 236 13.67 -11.23 23.84
N GLN A 237 14.02 -12.49 23.64
CA GLN A 237 14.58 -13.37 24.66
C GLN A 237 16.11 -13.29 24.73
N GLY A 238 16.68 -13.70 25.87
CA GLY A 238 18.12 -13.67 26.09
C GLY A 238 18.95 -14.56 25.14
N ASN A 239 18.31 -15.45 24.38
CA ASN A 239 18.96 -16.26 23.35
C ASN A 239 19.04 -15.55 21.96
N GLY A 240 18.63 -14.28 21.86
CA GLY A 240 18.64 -13.49 20.63
C GLY A 240 17.46 -13.78 19.68
N GLN A 241 16.43 -14.50 20.15
CA GLN A 241 15.22 -14.81 19.38
C GLN A 241 14.00 -14.05 19.89
N PHE A 242 13.08 -13.73 18.98
CA PHE A 242 11.75 -13.31 19.36
C PHE A 242 10.86 -14.50 19.70
N ALA A 243 10.20 -14.45 20.86
CA ALA A 243 9.17 -15.40 21.26
C ALA A 243 7.78 -14.77 21.12
N GLY A 244 6.92 -15.44 20.35
CA GLY A 244 5.56 -15.02 20.06
C GLY A 244 4.98 -15.87 18.94
N THR A 245 3.70 -15.67 18.64
CA THR A 245 3.00 -16.32 17.52
C THR A 245 2.73 -15.30 16.43
N THR A 246 2.96 -15.65 15.16
CA THR A 246 2.71 -14.71 14.06
C THR A 246 1.21 -14.63 13.75
N PRO A 247 0.62 -13.43 13.59
CA PRO A 247 -0.79 -13.31 13.22
C PRO A 247 -1.02 -13.86 11.82
N THR A 248 -2.18 -14.49 11.62
CA THR A 248 -2.62 -14.92 10.29
C THR A 248 -3.36 -13.78 9.61
N CYS A 249 -2.85 -13.34 8.46
CA CYS A 249 -3.41 -12.25 7.66
C CYS A 249 -3.96 -12.79 6.33
N GLN A 250 -5.15 -12.34 5.95
CA GLN A 250 -5.81 -12.66 4.68
C GLN A 250 -5.83 -11.41 3.79
N GLY A 251 -5.58 -11.57 2.50
CA GLY A 251 -5.59 -10.46 1.56
C GLY A 251 -7.01 -9.90 1.37
N GLU A 252 -7.12 -8.59 1.24
CA GLU A 252 -8.38 -7.92 0.93
C GLU A 252 -8.73 -8.06 -0.56
N PRO A 253 -10.02 -8.13 -0.93
CA PRO A 253 -10.44 -8.28 -2.32
C PRO A 253 -10.17 -7.01 -3.12
N CYS A 254 -9.65 -7.18 -4.34
CA CYS A 254 -9.49 -6.08 -5.29
C CYS A 254 -10.76 -5.79 -6.09
N THR A 255 -10.93 -4.53 -6.47
CA THR A 255 -11.96 -4.14 -7.44
C THR A 255 -11.49 -4.49 -8.86
N VAL A 256 -12.34 -5.17 -9.64
CA VAL A 256 -12.05 -5.55 -11.02
C VAL A 256 -11.78 -4.29 -11.87
N PRO A 257 -10.70 -4.24 -12.66
CA PRO A 257 -10.34 -3.05 -13.43
C PRO A 257 -11.33 -2.79 -14.58
N ALA A 258 -11.79 -1.54 -14.71
CA ALA A 258 -12.69 -1.11 -15.78
C ALA A 258 -11.89 -0.60 -16.99
N LEU A 259 -11.56 -1.50 -17.93
CA LEU A 259 -10.67 -1.23 -19.06
C LEU A 259 -11.40 -0.83 -20.37
N GLY A 260 -12.73 -0.84 -20.37
CA GLY A 260 -13.56 -0.55 -21.55
C GLY A 260 -13.91 -1.79 -22.37
N ALA A 261 -14.71 -1.61 -23.43
CA ALA A 261 -15.33 -2.71 -24.19
C ALA A 261 -14.34 -3.58 -24.99
N ALA A 262 -13.12 -3.10 -25.23
CA ALA A 262 -12.09 -3.82 -25.98
C ALA A 262 -11.40 -4.94 -25.18
N TYR A 263 -11.62 -5.01 -23.87
CA TYR A 263 -10.88 -5.90 -22.96
C TYR A 263 -11.79 -6.78 -22.11
N THR A 264 -11.26 -7.93 -21.70
CA THR A 264 -11.86 -8.81 -20.71
C THR A 264 -10.96 -8.97 -19.50
N ALA A 265 -11.53 -8.74 -18.31
CA ALA A 265 -10.86 -8.85 -17.01
C ALA A 265 -11.54 -9.89 -16.11
N THR A 266 -12.24 -10.87 -16.70
CA THR A 266 -13.03 -11.88 -15.96
C THR A 266 -12.19 -12.65 -14.94
N SER A 267 -10.92 -12.92 -15.26
CA SER A 267 -10.01 -13.63 -14.37
C SER A 267 -9.56 -12.83 -13.14
N CYS A 268 -9.86 -11.52 -13.10
CA CYS A 268 -9.56 -10.62 -11.99
C CYS A 268 -10.68 -10.61 -10.93
N SER A 269 -11.82 -11.23 -11.22
CA SER A 269 -12.93 -11.32 -10.26
C SER A 269 -12.55 -12.19 -9.06
N GLY A 270 -12.78 -11.67 -7.85
CA GLY A 270 -12.55 -12.40 -6.60
C GLY A 270 -11.09 -12.55 -6.18
N LYS A 271 -10.15 -11.89 -6.87
CA LYS A 271 -8.74 -11.88 -6.49
C LYS A 271 -8.48 -10.98 -5.30
N VAL A 272 -7.52 -11.39 -4.46
CA VAL A 272 -7.10 -10.66 -3.27
C VAL A 272 -5.68 -10.10 -3.41
N THR A 273 -5.27 -9.20 -2.50
CA THR A 273 -3.95 -8.55 -2.52
C THR A 273 -2.81 -9.54 -2.74
N GLY A 274 -1.96 -9.23 -3.72
CA GLY A 274 -0.82 -10.06 -4.14
C GLY A 274 -1.15 -11.09 -5.23
N GLU A 275 -2.43 -11.37 -5.51
CA GLU A 275 -2.78 -12.34 -6.55
C GLU A 275 -2.74 -11.73 -7.97
N PRO A 276 -2.22 -12.49 -8.95
CA PRO A 276 -2.25 -12.09 -10.34
C PRO A 276 -3.58 -12.47 -11.02
N CYS A 277 -3.96 -11.67 -12.02
CA CYS A 277 -4.97 -11.99 -13.01
C CYS A 277 -4.48 -11.67 -14.42
N VAL A 278 -5.17 -12.19 -15.42
CA VAL A 278 -4.85 -11.98 -16.84
C VAL A 278 -5.92 -11.09 -17.46
N VAL A 279 -5.46 -10.04 -18.14
CA VAL A 279 -6.28 -9.18 -18.99
C VAL A 279 -6.00 -9.54 -20.44
N ASP A 280 -7.07 -9.78 -21.21
CA ASP A 280 -6.99 -10.11 -22.64
C ASP A 280 -8.02 -9.29 -23.44
N CYS A 281 -8.00 -9.41 -24.77
CA CYS A 281 -8.96 -8.75 -25.64
C CYS A 281 -10.35 -9.39 -25.52
N ALA A 282 -11.38 -8.54 -25.51
CA ALA A 282 -12.77 -8.98 -25.54
C ALA A 282 -13.12 -9.62 -26.89
N GLN A 283 -14.27 -10.30 -26.95
CA GLN A 283 -14.79 -10.83 -28.20
C GLN A 283 -14.97 -9.71 -29.24
N GLY A 284 -14.65 -9.98 -30.50
CA GLY A 284 -14.67 -8.96 -31.57
C GLY A 284 -13.40 -8.12 -31.66
N TYR A 285 -12.40 -8.39 -30.82
CA TYR A 285 -11.07 -7.76 -30.88
C TYR A 285 -9.99 -8.82 -31.06
N THR A 286 -8.93 -8.48 -31.80
CA THR A 286 -7.75 -9.33 -31.97
C THR A 286 -6.58 -8.79 -31.15
N ARG A 287 -5.96 -9.68 -30.38
CA ARG A 287 -4.76 -9.36 -29.59
C ARG A 287 -3.52 -9.31 -30.48
N THR A 288 -2.79 -8.21 -30.42
CA THR A 288 -1.46 -8.11 -31.01
C THR A 288 -0.41 -8.25 -29.90
N GLY A 289 0.26 -9.40 -29.83
CA GLY A 289 1.24 -9.72 -28.78
C GLY A 289 0.75 -10.78 -27.77
N SER A 290 1.31 -10.74 -26.56
CA SER A 290 0.95 -11.60 -25.42
C SER A 290 -0.19 -11.01 -24.58
N ALA A 291 -0.92 -11.86 -23.85
CA ALA A 291 -1.80 -11.38 -22.78
C ALA A 291 -0.96 -10.83 -21.62
N GLU A 292 -1.50 -9.84 -20.93
CA GLU A 292 -0.79 -9.13 -19.88
C GLU A 292 -1.31 -9.51 -18.49
N VAL A 293 -0.38 -9.61 -17.54
CA VAL A 293 -0.67 -10.00 -16.16
C VAL A 293 -0.82 -8.74 -15.31
N PHE A 294 -1.96 -8.62 -14.66
CA PHE A 294 -2.26 -7.57 -13.70
C PHE A 294 -2.13 -8.13 -12.29
N THR A 295 -1.57 -7.36 -11.36
CA THR A 295 -1.39 -7.79 -9.97
C THR A 295 -2.24 -6.93 -9.05
N CYS A 296 -3.01 -7.58 -8.15
CA CYS A 296 -3.79 -6.89 -7.13
C CYS A 296 -2.85 -6.28 -6.08
N THR A 297 -2.94 -4.96 -5.88
CA THR A 297 -2.06 -4.22 -4.98
C THR A 297 -2.61 -4.12 -3.56
N ILE A 298 -1.81 -3.56 -2.65
CA ILE A 298 -2.21 -3.23 -1.28
C ILE A 298 -3.28 -2.14 -1.18
N TYR A 299 -3.56 -1.41 -2.28
CA TYR A 299 -4.58 -0.35 -2.33
C TYR A 299 -5.94 -0.84 -2.85
N GLY A 300 -6.11 -2.15 -3.05
CA GLY A 300 -7.38 -2.72 -3.54
C GLY A 300 -7.65 -2.51 -5.04
N ASN A 301 -6.63 -2.11 -5.80
CA ASN A 301 -6.68 -1.98 -7.26
C ASN A 301 -5.68 -2.90 -7.96
N PHE A 302 -5.87 -3.12 -9.26
CA PHE A 302 -4.90 -3.86 -10.07
C PHE A 302 -3.95 -2.92 -10.79
N THR A 303 -2.67 -3.30 -10.86
CA THR A 303 -1.66 -2.62 -11.67
C THR A 303 -1.18 -3.52 -12.80
N GLY A 304 -1.11 -2.96 -14.00
CA GLY A 304 -0.65 -3.61 -15.22
C GLY A 304 -0.92 -2.72 -16.44
N THR A 305 -0.27 -3.01 -17.56
CA THR A 305 -0.56 -2.37 -18.85
C THR A 305 -1.39 -3.32 -19.69
N PRO A 306 -2.56 -2.92 -20.24
CA PRO A 306 -3.37 -3.82 -21.05
C PRO A 306 -2.67 -4.12 -22.40
N PRO A 307 -2.92 -5.30 -23.01
CA PRO A 307 -2.36 -5.64 -24.32
C PRO A 307 -2.96 -4.76 -25.43
N THR A 308 -2.37 -4.75 -26.63
CA THR A 308 -2.96 -4.02 -27.75
C THR A 308 -4.09 -4.83 -28.40
N CYS A 309 -5.33 -4.31 -28.29
CA CYS A 309 -6.53 -4.93 -28.87
C CYS A 309 -7.05 -4.12 -30.06
N THR A 310 -7.05 -4.71 -31.24
CA THR A 310 -7.57 -4.09 -32.47
C THR A 310 -8.97 -4.63 -32.79
N ALA A 311 -9.92 -3.74 -33.13
CA ALA A 311 -11.28 -4.15 -33.45
C ALA A 311 -11.32 -4.95 -34.75
N ASN A 312 -12.02 -6.08 -34.74
CA ASN A 312 -12.19 -6.93 -35.91
C ASN A 312 -13.23 -6.34 -36.86
N GLN A 313 -13.01 -6.53 -38.17
CA GLN A 313 -13.97 -6.14 -39.20
C GLN A 313 -15.16 -7.10 -39.22
N CYS A 314 -16.38 -6.56 -39.31
CA CYS A 314 -17.57 -7.35 -39.62
C CYS A 314 -17.64 -7.61 -41.13
N THR A 315 -17.78 -8.88 -41.51
CA THR A 315 -17.84 -9.31 -42.92
C THR A 315 -19.18 -9.93 -43.29
N THR A 316 -20.07 -10.13 -42.32
CA THR A 316 -21.38 -10.76 -42.50
C THR A 316 -22.51 -9.83 -42.05
N GLY A 317 -23.72 -10.00 -42.56
CA GLY A 317 -24.90 -9.23 -42.12
C GLY A 317 -25.13 -7.87 -42.81
N VAL A 318 -24.25 -7.45 -43.72
CA VAL A 318 -24.46 -6.23 -44.51
C VAL A 318 -25.63 -6.45 -45.49
N PRO A 319 -26.68 -5.60 -45.48
CA PRO A 319 -27.83 -5.76 -46.37
C PRO A 319 -27.43 -5.58 -47.84
N THR A 320 -27.94 -6.45 -48.72
CA THR A 320 -27.61 -6.49 -50.16
C THR A 320 -28.81 -6.24 -51.07
N ASP A 321 -29.97 -5.85 -50.51
CA ASP A 321 -31.17 -5.58 -51.31
C ASP A 321 -30.95 -4.40 -52.27
N SER A 322 -31.44 -4.52 -53.50
CA SER A 322 -31.20 -3.52 -54.57
C SER A 322 -31.85 -2.16 -54.35
N ASP A 323 -32.82 -2.06 -53.44
CA ASP A 323 -33.49 -0.81 -53.06
C ASP A 323 -32.80 -0.08 -51.89
N LEU A 324 -31.71 -0.64 -51.35
CA LEU A 324 -30.95 -0.10 -50.23
C LEU A 324 -29.55 0.34 -50.67
N ASP A 325 -29.08 1.45 -50.10
CA ASP A 325 -27.70 1.88 -50.14
C ASP A 325 -27.02 1.57 -48.80
N ALA A 326 -26.16 0.54 -48.81
CA ALA A 326 -25.37 0.10 -47.68
C ALA A 326 -23.86 0.40 -47.87
N SER A 327 -23.52 1.33 -48.77
CA SER A 327 -22.12 1.70 -49.06
C SER A 327 -21.36 2.19 -47.82
N SER A 328 -22.05 2.87 -46.90
CA SER A 328 -21.53 3.32 -45.62
C SER A 328 -21.19 2.18 -44.65
N CYS A 329 -21.62 0.95 -44.93
CA CYS A 329 -21.36 -0.23 -44.10
C CYS A 329 -20.08 -0.99 -44.46
N ALA A 330 -19.37 -0.56 -45.50
CA ALA A 330 -18.15 -1.20 -45.95
C ALA A 330 -17.01 -1.01 -44.93
N GLY A 331 -16.36 -2.10 -44.54
CA GLY A 331 -15.18 -2.07 -43.66
C GLY A 331 -15.48 -1.75 -42.19
N LEU A 332 -16.74 -1.86 -41.74
CA LEU A 332 -17.10 -1.64 -40.34
C LEU A 332 -16.31 -2.53 -39.39
N THR A 333 -15.86 -1.95 -38.28
CA THR A 333 -15.20 -2.68 -37.19
C THR A 333 -16.09 -2.77 -35.94
N THR A 334 -15.82 -3.74 -35.08
CA THR A 334 -16.63 -4.05 -33.88
C THR A 334 -16.94 -2.79 -33.06
N GLY A 335 -18.23 -2.53 -32.83
CA GLY A 335 -18.74 -1.36 -32.11
C GLY A 335 -19.01 -0.13 -32.97
N GLN A 336 -18.67 -0.13 -34.26
CA GLN A 336 -19.04 0.94 -35.19
C GLN A 336 -20.48 0.77 -35.69
N ASN A 337 -21.06 1.88 -36.13
CA ASN A 337 -22.38 1.94 -36.74
C ASN A 337 -22.29 2.48 -38.17
N CYS A 338 -23.13 1.98 -39.06
CA CYS A 338 -23.40 2.56 -40.37
C CYS A 338 -24.88 2.93 -40.50
N THR A 339 -25.16 3.80 -41.46
CA THR A 339 -26.53 4.21 -41.79
C THR A 339 -26.86 3.67 -43.18
N VAL A 340 -27.86 2.80 -43.24
CA VAL A 340 -28.42 2.28 -44.49
C VAL A 340 -29.58 3.18 -44.91
N SER A 341 -29.53 3.67 -46.15
CA SER A 341 -30.54 4.54 -46.76
C SER A 341 -31.15 3.87 -47.99
N CYS A 342 -32.13 4.52 -48.62
CA CYS A 342 -32.71 4.01 -49.87
C CYS A 342 -31.80 4.34 -51.07
N ALA A 343 -31.63 3.36 -51.96
CA ALA A 343 -30.84 3.52 -53.18
C ALA A 343 -31.47 4.52 -54.18
N ALA A 344 -30.67 5.01 -55.13
CA ALA A 344 -31.13 5.94 -56.16
C ALA A 344 -32.35 5.40 -56.93
N GLY A 345 -33.40 6.22 -57.04
CA GLY A 345 -34.70 5.80 -57.60
C GLY A 345 -35.71 5.30 -56.58
N TYR A 346 -35.35 5.24 -55.29
CA TYR A 346 -36.23 4.92 -54.18
C TYR A 346 -36.24 6.05 -53.15
N ALA A 347 -37.37 6.24 -52.45
CA ALA A 347 -37.54 7.19 -51.35
C ALA A 347 -38.14 6.48 -50.13
N GLY A 348 -37.67 6.86 -48.94
CA GLY A 348 -38.00 6.18 -47.69
C GLY A 348 -37.18 6.68 -46.50
N GLY A 349 -37.19 5.93 -45.41
CA GLY A 349 -36.43 6.24 -44.19
C GLY A 349 -34.99 5.71 -44.21
N THR A 350 -34.23 6.00 -43.16
CA THR A 350 -32.89 5.44 -42.90
C THR A 350 -32.92 4.50 -41.69
N ALA A 351 -31.96 3.58 -41.61
CA ALA A 351 -31.79 2.70 -40.48
C ALA A 351 -30.33 2.60 -40.05
N ILE A 352 -30.10 2.51 -38.75
CA ILE A 352 -28.77 2.31 -38.17
C ILE A 352 -28.50 0.81 -38.07
N TYR A 353 -27.33 0.40 -38.55
CA TYR A 353 -26.80 -0.95 -38.48
C TYR A 353 -25.52 -0.93 -37.66
N THR A 354 -25.33 -1.90 -36.76
CA THR A 354 -24.20 -1.97 -35.82
C THR A 354 -23.37 -3.22 -36.07
N CYS A 355 -22.04 -3.08 -36.06
CA CYS A 355 -21.13 -4.21 -36.12
C CYS A 355 -20.96 -4.82 -34.71
N GLU A 356 -21.52 -6.01 -34.50
CA GLU A 356 -21.47 -6.73 -33.24
C GLU A 356 -20.16 -7.51 -33.05
N ALA A 357 -19.84 -7.85 -31.80
CA ALA A 357 -18.64 -8.59 -31.41
C ALA A 357 -18.52 -10.00 -32.05
N ASN A 358 -19.61 -10.54 -32.60
CA ASN A 358 -19.64 -11.80 -33.34
C ASN A 358 -19.18 -11.65 -34.81
N GLY A 359 -18.83 -10.46 -35.27
CA GLY A 359 -18.42 -10.20 -36.66
C GLY A 359 -19.59 -10.05 -37.65
N HIS A 360 -20.80 -9.85 -37.13
CA HIS A 360 -22.03 -9.68 -37.89
C HIS A 360 -22.57 -8.26 -37.74
N VAL A 361 -23.00 -7.65 -38.84
CA VAL A 361 -23.69 -6.36 -38.85
C VAL A 361 -25.18 -6.59 -38.61
N THR A 362 -25.76 -6.03 -37.55
CA THR A 362 -27.17 -6.19 -37.17
C THR A 362 -27.91 -4.87 -37.26
N GLY A 363 -29.14 -4.90 -37.78
CA GLY A 363 -29.97 -3.72 -37.97
C GLY A 363 -31.33 -4.07 -38.53
N SER A 364 -32.26 -3.11 -38.49
CA SER A 364 -33.62 -3.28 -38.99
C SER A 364 -33.77 -2.62 -40.35
N ARG A 365 -34.32 -3.33 -41.34
CA ARG A 365 -34.47 -2.84 -42.71
C ARG A 365 -35.35 -1.58 -42.78
N PRO A 366 -34.90 -0.49 -43.41
CA PRO A 366 -35.74 0.69 -43.62
C PRO A 366 -36.78 0.45 -44.72
N SER A 367 -37.88 1.20 -44.69
CA SER A 367 -38.92 1.11 -45.73
C SER A 367 -38.57 2.00 -46.91
N CYS A 368 -38.34 1.40 -48.08
CA CYS A 368 -38.01 2.09 -49.33
C CYS A 368 -39.09 1.83 -50.40
N THR A 369 -39.48 2.89 -51.11
CA THR A 369 -40.53 2.89 -52.13
C THR A 369 -40.05 3.56 -53.40
N ALA A 370 -40.30 2.95 -54.57
CA ALA A 370 -39.81 3.47 -55.85
C ALA A 370 -40.40 4.86 -56.19
N LEU A 371 -39.56 5.77 -56.66
CA LEU A 371 -39.95 7.10 -57.11
C LEU A 371 -40.49 7.07 -58.55
N PRO A 372 -41.51 7.88 -58.90
CA PRO A 372 -42.04 7.95 -60.26
C PRO A 372 -41.02 8.55 -61.24
N THR A 373 -40.75 7.83 -62.33
CA THR A 373 -39.80 8.20 -63.38
C THR A 373 -40.30 9.41 -64.17
N THR A 374 -39.59 10.55 -64.08
CA THR A 374 -39.86 11.72 -64.94
C THR A 374 -38.67 11.96 -65.87
N SER A 375 -39.00 12.09 -67.16
CA SER A 375 -38.11 12.17 -68.31
C SER A 375 -37.03 13.25 -68.23
N THR A 376 -35.83 12.87 -68.64
CA THR A 376 -34.69 13.69 -69.06
C THR A 376 -35.11 14.88 -69.95
N GLN A 377 -34.61 16.08 -69.64
CA GLN A 377 -34.46 17.17 -70.59
C GLN A 377 -33.02 17.68 -70.58
N THR A 378 -32.41 17.60 -71.77
CA THR A 378 -31.12 18.12 -72.15
C THR A 378 -31.20 19.65 -72.25
N THR A 379 -30.29 20.39 -71.61
CA THR A 379 -30.15 21.83 -71.86
C THR A 379 -28.72 22.18 -72.28
N THR A 380 -28.64 22.84 -73.42
CA THR A 380 -27.46 23.21 -74.19
C THR A 380 -26.60 24.26 -73.47
N ALA A 381 -25.31 23.98 -73.29
CA ALA A 381 -24.33 24.93 -72.77
C ALA A 381 -23.90 25.92 -73.86
N THR A 382 -24.03 27.22 -73.59
CA THR A 382 -23.45 28.30 -74.38
C THR A 382 -22.25 28.86 -73.62
N THR A 383 -21.07 28.78 -74.24
CA THR A 383 -19.81 29.32 -73.72
C THR A 383 -19.80 30.84 -73.83
N SER A 384 -19.42 31.52 -72.75
CA SER A 384 -18.98 32.92 -72.78
C SER A 384 -17.87 33.13 -71.76
N THR A 385 -16.72 33.55 -72.27
CA THR A 385 -15.49 33.85 -71.51
C THR A 385 -15.63 35.21 -70.83
N VAL A 386 -15.47 35.23 -69.50
CA VAL A 386 -15.36 36.46 -68.70
C VAL A 386 -14.06 36.41 -67.88
N THR A 387 -13.35 37.53 -67.92
CA THR A 387 -11.99 37.73 -67.41
C THR A 387 -12.00 37.83 -65.87
N PHE A 388 -11.20 36.98 -65.21
CA PHE A 388 -11.09 36.88 -63.75
C PHE A 388 -10.36 38.08 -63.11
N ARG A 389 -10.94 38.65 -62.04
CA ARG A 389 -10.18 39.31 -60.97
C ARG A 389 -10.00 38.29 -59.86
N ALA A 390 -8.77 37.96 -59.49
CA ALA A 390 -8.47 37.06 -58.38
C ALA A 390 -8.60 37.80 -57.04
N GLY A 391 -9.46 37.29 -56.15
CA GLY A 391 -9.60 37.70 -54.76
C GLY A 391 -10.14 36.52 -53.94
N PRO A 392 -9.75 36.36 -52.67
CA PRO A 392 -10.29 35.31 -51.79
C PRO A 392 -11.66 35.73 -51.21
N CYS A 393 -12.56 34.77 -50.95
CA CYS A 393 -13.90 35.02 -50.38
C CYS A 393 -13.89 35.43 -48.88
N ASP A 394 -12.74 35.83 -48.32
CA ASP A 394 -12.51 36.03 -46.88
C ASP A 394 -13.46 37.06 -46.24
N ALA A 395 -13.87 38.08 -47.01
CA ALA A 395 -14.78 39.12 -46.54
C ALA A 395 -16.22 38.62 -46.28
N SER A 396 -16.58 37.44 -46.79
CA SER A 396 -17.93 36.86 -46.64
C SER A 396 -18.08 35.93 -45.43
N MET A 397 -17.00 35.56 -44.75
CA MET A 397 -17.03 34.55 -43.68
C MET A 397 -17.94 34.91 -42.49
N GLU A 398 -18.01 36.20 -42.12
CA GLU A 398 -18.90 36.67 -41.06
C GLU A 398 -20.38 36.61 -41.46
N ALA A 399 -20.69 36.90 -42.72
CA ALA A 399 -22.07 36.86 -43.25
C ALA A 399 -22.61 35.42 -43.37
N VAL A 400 -21.71 34.46 -43.57
CA VAL A 400 -22.05 33.03 -43.69
C VAL A 400 -22.00 32.30 -42.33
N GLY A 401 -21.60 33.01 -41.25
CA GLY A 401 -21.63 32.49 -39.88
C GLY A 401 -20.44 31.61 -39.49
N LEU A 402 -19.31 31.72 -40.20
CA LEU A 402 -18.09 30.95 -39.94
C LEU A 402 -17.25 31.51 -38.78
N THR A 403 -17.53 32.73 -38.30
CA THR A 403 -16.72 33.45 -37.30
C THR A 403 -17.06 33.11 -35.83
N VAL A 404 -17.90 32.10 -35.57
CA VAL A 404 -18.26 31.69 -34.21
C VAL A 404 -17.22 30.74 -33.60
N VAL A 405 -16.88 30.94 -32.31
CA VAL A 405 -15.84 30.19 -31.59
C VAL A 405 -16.11 28.68 -31.51
N SER A 406 -17.36 28.27 -31.67
CA SER A 406 -17.76 26.85 -31.67
C SER A 406 -17.50 26.12 -32.99
N LEU A 407 -17.05 26.82 -34.05
CA LEU A 407 -16.75 26.25 -35.36
C LEU A 407 -15.26 26.35 -35.67
N SER A 408 -14.72 25.32 -36.31
CA SER A 408 -13.38 25.27 -36.89
C SER A 408 -13.51 25.03 -38.38
N HIS A 409 -12.75 25.79 -39.17
CA HIS A 409 -12.80 25.72 -40.63
C HIS A 409 -11.44 26.03 -41.26
N ASP A 410 -11.25 25.61 -42.50
CA ASP A 410 -10.07 25.93 -43.31
C ASP A 410 -10.35 26.93 -44.44
N CYS A 411 -11.44 27.70 -44.34
CA CYS A 411 -11.92 28.61 -45.39
C CYS A 411 -11.04 29.84 -45.66
N GLU A 412 -10.10 30.19 -44.77
CA GLU A 412 -9.25 31.37 -44.93
C GLU A 412 -8.34 31.25 -46.17
N GLY A 413 -8.35 32.27 -47.03
CA GLY A 413 -7.48 32.37 -48.19
C GLY A 413 -7.84 31.44 -49.36
N LYS A 414 -9.03 30.83 -49.35
CA LYS A 414 -9.48 29.97 -50.46
C LYS A 414 -9.71 30.81 -51.72
N ALA A 415 -9.08 30.41 -52.82
CA ALA A 415 -9.34 30.96 -54.14
C ALA A 415 -10.73 30.56 -54.63
N TYR A 416 -11.24 31.27 -55.64
CA TYR A 416 -12.48 30.90 -56.32
C TYR A 416 -12.45 29.45 -56.82
N ASP A 417 -13.61 28.79 -56.76
CA ASP A 417 -13.81 27.36 -57.00
C ASP A 417 -13.08 26.44 -56.00
N GLY A 418 -12.45 27.02 -54.97
CA GLY A 418 -11.84 26.33 -53.85
C GLY A 418 -12.87 25.91 -52.80
N TYR A 419 -12.69 24.70 -52.26
CA TYR A 419 -13.55 24.13 -51.23
C TYR A 419 -12.93 24.27 -49.85
N CYS A 420 -13.79 24.47 -48.85
CA CYS A 420 -13.44 24.42 -47.45
C CYS A 420 -14.49 23.66 -46.65
N ILE A 421 -14.05 23.10 -45.52
CA ILE A 421 -14.88 22.33 -44.61
C ILE A 421 -15.06 23.14 -43.33
N ALA A 422 -16.29 23.21 -42.84
CA ALA A 422 -16.62 23.79 -41.55
C ALA A 422 -17.22 22.71 -40.64
N GLU A 423 -16.55 22.48 -39.52
CA GLU A 423 -16.90 21.50 -38.49
C GLU A 423 -16.89 22.12 -37.10
N CYS A 424 -17.31 21.37 -36.08
CA CYS A 424 -17.26 21.89 -34.72
C CYS A 424 -15.81 21.98 -34.23
N ALA A 425 -15.48 23.10 -33.57
CA ALA A 425 -14.17 23.29 -32.98
C ALA A 425 -13.90 22.23 -31.89
N PRO A 426 -12.62 21.90 -31.62
CA PRO A 426 -12.26 21.01 -30.52
C PRO A 426 -12.95 21.44 -29.20
N GLY A 427 -13.52 20.47 -28.48
CA GLY A 427 -14.29 20.72 -27.26
C GLY A 427 -15.78 20.96 -27.47
N TYR A 428 -16.27 20.95 -28.71
CA TYR A 428 -17.70 21.03 -29.04
C TYR A 428 -18.18 19.75 -29.75
N SER A 429 -19.30 19.19 -29.30
CA SER A 429 -19.94 18.04 -29.93
C SER A 429 -20.83 18.49 -31.09
N SER A 430 -20.68 17.87 -32.26
CA SER A 430 -21.51 18.14 -33.43
C SER A 430 -22.87 17.46 -33.35
N SER A 431 -23.92 18.21 -33.69
CA SER A 431 -25.22 17.67 -34.06
C SER A 431 -25.42 17.96 -35.56
N GLY A 432 -24.95 17.01 -36.38
CA GLY A 432 -24.98 17.08 -37.85
C GLY A 432 -23.62 16.79 -38.49
N ASP A 433 -23.64 16.53 -39.80
CA ASP A 433 -22.43 16.34 -40.60
C ASP A 433 -21.69 17.67 -40.85
N PRO A 434 -20.36 17.67 -41.07
CA PRO A 434 -19.61 18.86 -41.46
C PRO A 434 -20.16 19.50 -42.73
N ALA A 435 -20.17 20.84 -42.77
CA ALA A 435 -20.60 21.56 -43.95
C ALA A 435 -19.45 21.70 -44.96
N LEU A 436 -19.73 21.45 -46.24
CA LEU A 436 -18.80 21.74 -47.34
C LEU A 436 -19.22 23.04 -48.02
N LEU A 437 -18.32 24.02 -48.07
CA LEU A 437 -18.53 25.30 -48.71
C LEU A 437 -17.56 25.47 -49.88
N MET A 438 -17.98 26.21 -50.89
CA MET A 438 -17.13 26.59 -52.03
C MET A 438 -17.13 28.11 -52.17
N CYS A 439 -15.97 28.68 -52.43
CA CYS A 439 -15.83 30.10 -52.76
C CYS A 439 -16.30 30.32 -54.20
N ASP A 440 -17.51 30.87 -54.37
CA ASP A 440 -18.14 31.04 -55.67
C ASP A 440 -17.73 32.38 -56.31
N ASN A 441 -17.20 32.31 -57.54
CA ASN A 441 -16.75 33.49 -58.29
C ASN A 441 -17.91 34.40 -58.75
N ALA A 442 -19.12 33.85 -58.88
CA ALA A 442 -20.27 34.60 -59.37
C ALA A 442 -20.90 35.46 -58.26
N SER A 443 -20.89 34.96 -57.02
CA SER A 443 -21.44 35.64 -55.85
C SER A 443 -20.41 36.31 -54.94
N ASP A 444 -19.11 36.11 -55.17
CA ASP A 444 -18.01 36.62 -54.34
C ASP A 444 -18.18 36.25 -52.85
N SER A 445 -18.68 35.03 -52.60
CA SER A 445 -19.05 34.55 -51.26
C SER A 445 -18.91 33.03 -51.16
N PHE A 446 -18.77 32.53 -49.92
CA PHE A 446 -18.92 31.10 -49.66
C PHE A 446 -20.38 30.67 -49.85
N VAL A 447 -20.60 29.62 -50.64
CA VAL A 447 -21.89 28.97 -50.85
C VAL A 447 -21.88 27.55 -50.31
N PHE A 448 -23.00 27.09 -49.76
CA PHE A 448 -23.16 25.75 -49.21
C PHE A 448 -23.30 24.71 -50.32
N VAL A 449 -22.33 23.81 -50.42
CA VAL A 449 -22.34 22.70 -51.40
C VAL A 449 -22.93 21.45 -50.77
N VAL A 450 -22.60 21.18 -49.49
CA VAL A 450 -23.12 20.03 -48.74
C VAL A 450 -23.53 20.49 -47.34
N GLY A 451 -24.82 20.33 -47.04
CA GLY A 451 -25.38 20.55 -45.70
C GLY A 451 -25.34 22.00 -45.18
N PRO A 452 -26.12 22.32 -44.14
CA PRO A 452 -25.95 23.56 -43.37
C PRO A 452 -24.82 23.44 -42.35
N LEU A 453 -24.35 24.56 -41.77
CA LEU A 453 -23.38 24.53 -40.67
C LEU A 453 -23.86 23.64 -39.50
N PRO A 454 -22.99 22.80 -38.92
CA PRO A 454 -23.36 21.92 -37.82
C PRO A 454 -23.69 22.71 -36.56
N LYS A 455 -24.63 22.21 -35.76
CA LYS A 455 -24.91 22.76 -34.43
C LYS A 455 -23.87 22.23 -33.44
N CYS A 456 -23.09 23.13 -32.85
CA CYS A 456 -21.99 22.78 -31.96
C CYS A 456 -22.34 23.10 -30.52
N ASN A 457 -22.48 22.07 -29.68
CA ASN A 457 -22.72 22.23 -28.25
C ASN A 457 -21.42 22.04 -27.47
N ALA A 458 -21.16 22.89 -26.48
CA ALA A 458 -19.97 22.78 -25.64
C ALA A 458 -19.97 21.44 -24.87
N THR A 459 -18.83 20.77 -24.86
CA THR A 459 -18.66 19.45 -24.22
C THR A 459 -18.19 19.63 -22.78
N ALA A 460 -18.64 18.75 -21.87
CA ALA A 460 -18.20 18.77 -20.47
C ALA A 460 -16.75 18.27 -20.32
N CYS A 461 -15.92 18.99 -19.56
CA CYS A 461 -14.59 18.50 -19.20
C CYS A 461 -14.69 17.35 -18.19
N GLN A 462 -13.95 16.27 -18.45
CA GLN A 462 -13.92 15.09 -17.57
C GLN A 462 -12.60 14.91 -16.84
N TYR A 463 -11.52 15.50 -17.35
CA TYR A 463 -10.16 15.27 -16.86
C TYR A 463 -9.55 16.55 -16.26
N GLY A 464 -8.50 16.40 -15.44
CA GLY A 464 -7.81 17.55 -14.84
C GLY A 464 -8.57 18.26 -13.72
N LYS A 465 -9.64 17.66 -13.16
CA LYS A 465 -10.40 18.24 -12.06
C LYS A 465 -9.50 18.55 -10.85
N PRO A 466 -9.82 19.61 -10.08
CA PRO A 466 -9.06 19.97 -8.88
C PRO A 466 -8.99 18.79 -7.91
N SER A 467 -7.82 18.52 -7.36
CA SER A 467 -7.60 17.35 -6.50
C SER A 467 -6.44 17.58 -5.54
N GLY A 468 -6.52 17.00 -4.35
CA GLY A 468 -5.52 17.20 -3.30
C GLY A 468 -6.13 17.11 -1.91
N ALA A 469 -5.28 17.01 -0.89
CA ALA A 469 -5.74 16.95 0.50
C ALA A 469 -6.54 18.21 0.86
N GLY A 470 -7.78 18.03 1.32
CA GLY A 470 -8.64 19.14 1.75
C GLY A 470 -9.18 20.03 0.63
N VAL A 471 -8.95 19.70 -0.65
CA VAL A 471 -9.45 20.50 -1.79
C VAL A 471 -10.88 20.08 -2.13
N VAL A 472 -11.80 21.04 -2.23
CA VAL A 472 -13.18 20.85 -2.70
C VAL A 472 -13.46 21.77 -3.90
N HIS A 473 -14.36 21.37 -4.80
CA HIS A 473 -14.61 22.09 -6.04
C HIS A 473 -16.06 21.95 -6.53
N ASP A 474 -16.47 22.84 -7.44
CA ASP A 474 -17.77 22.82 -8.14
C ASP A 474 -17.64 22.52 -9.66
N CYS A 475 -16.57 21.85 -10.08
CA CYS A 475 -16.24 21.58 -11.49
C CYS A 475 -17.07 20.49 -12.18
N ASP A 476 -18.08 19.92 -11.52
CA ASP A 476 -18.88 18.84 -12.10
C ASP A 476 -19.86 19.39 -13.14
N GLY A 477 -19.76 18.89 -14.38
CA GLY A 477 -20.62 19.30 -15.49
C GLY A 477 -20.22 20.62 -16.17
N VAL A 478 -19.07 21.21 -15.81
CA VAL A 478 -18.58 22.43 -16.47
C VAL A 478 -18.06 22.12 -17.88
N VAL A 479 -18.50 22.93 -18.84
CA VAL A 479 -18.28 22.75 -20.28
C VAL A 479 -17.17 23.64 -20.84
N THR A 480 -16.65 23.31 -22.02
CA THR A 480 -15.56 24.04 -22.68
C THR A 480 -15.83 25.54 -22.75
N GLY A 481 -14.83 26.33 -22.32
CA GLY A 481 -14.90 27.79 -22.25
C GLY A 481 -15.50 28.34 -20.94
N SER A 482 -16.08 27.50 -20.08
CA SER A 482 -16.55 27.89 -18.75
C SER A 482 -15.51 27.60 -17.67
N SER A 483 -15.70 28.20 -16.48
CA SER A 483 -14.80 28.02 -15.33
C SER A 483 -15.53 27.57 -14.07
N CYS A 484 -14.78 26.93 -13.18
CA CYS A 484 -15.19 26.50 -11.84
C CYS A 484 -14.17 26.94 -10.79
N ASN A 485 -14.53 26.86 -9.52
CA ASN A 485 -13.68 27.23 -8.41
C ASN A 485 -13.32 26.03 -7.51
N ALA A 486 -12.10 26.05 -7.01
CA ALA A 486 -11.57 25.14 -6.02
C ALA A 486 -11.22 25.92 -4.74
N THR A 487 -11.65 25.40 -3.60
CA THR A 487 -11.45 25.98 -2.27
C THR A 487 -10.99 24.91 -1.27
N CYS A 488 -10.54 25.33 -0.09
CA CYS A 488 -10.29 24.39 1.00
C CYS A 488 -11.62 24.02 1.68
N GLY A 489 -11.83 22.72 1.87
CA GLY A 489 -12.99 22.16 2.53
C GLY A 489 -12.95 22.30 4.05
N ALA A 490 -14.01 21.82 4.72
CA ALA A 490 -14.12 21.86 6.17
C ALA A 490 -12.95 21.11 6.85
N GLY A 491 -12.41 21.68 7.93
CA GLY A 491 -11.23 21.15 8.63
C GLY A 491 -9.89 21.46 7.94
N TYR A 492 -9.88 22.25 6.86
CA TYR A 492 -8.67 22.72 6.18
C TYR A 492 -8.68 24.24 6.00
N SER A 493 -7.51 24.87 6.04
CA SER A 493 -7.31 26.30 5.82
C SER A 493 -6.31 26.57 4.71
N TYR A 494 -6.40 27.71 4.03
CA TYR A 494 -5.42 28.09 3.02
C TYR A 494 -4.02 28.24 3.64
N ALA A 495 -3.03 27.58 3.05
CA ALA A 495 -1.64 27.81 3.39
C ALA A 495 -1.25 29.27 3.13
N SER A 496 -0.23 29.76 3.82
CA SER A 496 0.27 31.14 3.68
C SER A 496 0.56 31.50 2.21
N GLY A 497 -0.18 32.47 1.66
CA GLY A 497 -0.05 32.89 0.25
C GLY A 497 -0.87 32.07 -0.75
N SER A 498 -1.62 31.08 -0.28
CA SER A 498 -2.64 30.37 -1.05
C SER A 498 -4.01 31.03 -0.88
N GLY A 499 -4.94 30.67 -1.76
CA GLY A 499 -6.29 31.22 -1.80
C GLY A 499 -7.18 30.44 -2.77
N PRO A 500 -8.44 30.83 -2.95
CA PRO A 500 -9.34 30.18 -3.91
C PRO A 500 -8.73 30.21 -5.32
N ARG A 501 -8.87 29.10 -6.06
CA ARG A 501 -8.32 28.95 -7.40
C ARG A 501 -9.42 28.67 -8.41
N THR A 502 -9.30 29.27 -9.58
CA THR A 502 -10.24 29.08 -10.68
C THR A 502 -9.62 28.15 -11.71
N PHE A 503 -10.41 27.20 -12.18
CA PHE A 503 -10.06 26.25 -13.24
C PHE A 503 -10.93 26.51 -14.45
N THR A 504 -10.34 26.48 -15.64
CA THR A 504 -11.04 26.71 -16.91
C THR A 504 -11.08 25.42 -17.72
N CYS A 505 -12.26 25.03 -18.21
CA CYS A 505 -12.41 23.86 -19.06
C CYS A 505 -11.92 24.18 -20.48
N GLN A 506 -10.89 23.48 -20.93
CA GLN A 506 -10.24 23.65 -22.23
C GLN A 506 -10.91 22.82 -23.32
N SER A 507 -10.49 23.05 -24.56
CA SER A 507 -11.02 22.39 -25.77
C SER A 507 -10.57 20.93 -25.91
N ASP A 508 -9.56 20.50 -25.16
CA ASP A 508 -9.10 19.11 -25.08
C ASP A 508 -9.87 18.26 -24.06
N GLY A 509 -10.88 18.84 -23.40
CA GLY A 509 -11.67 18.18 -22.36
C GLY A 509 -11.00 18.14 -20.98
N GLN A 510 -9.93 18.91 -20.77
CA GLN A 510 -9.22 19.03 -19.50
C GLN A 510 -9.46 20.38 -18.81
N PHE A 511 -9.46 20.39 -17.48
CA PHE A 511 -9.39 21.64 -16.72
C PHE A 511 -7.95 22.12 -16.58
N ALA A 512 -7.74 23.40 -16.90
CA ALA A 512 -6.47 24.08 -16.64
C ALA A 512 -6.60 25.02 -15.43
N GLY A 513 -5.68 24.84 -14.48
CA GLY A 513 -5.60 25.61 -13.25
C GLY A 513 -4.55 25.00 -12.31
N THR A 514 -4.31 25.66 -11.19
CA THR A 514 -3.44 25.15 -10.13
C THR A 514 -4.26 24.97 -8.85
N ASN A 515 -4.03 23.86 -8.13
CA ASN A 515 -4.78 23.58 -6.90
C ASN A 515 -4.45 24.60 -5.80
N PRO A 516 -5.43 24.96 -4.96
CA PRO A 516 -5.13 25.64 -3.71
C PRO A 516 -4.34 24.71 -2.79
N THR A 517 -3.49 25.30 -1.97
CA THR A 517 -2.73 24.57 -0.95
C THR A 517 -3.51 24.66 0.35
N CYS A 518 -3.98 23.51 0.83
CA CYS A 518 -4.84 23.40 1.99
C CYS A 518 -4.11 22.68 3.11
N ASP A 519 -3.87 23.38 4.21
CA ASP A 519 -3.26 22.82 5.41
C ASP A 519 -4.36 22.32 6.35
N ALA A 520 -4.16 21.14 6.92
CA ALA A 520 -5.09 20.57 7.89
C ALA A 520 -5.11 21.44 9.15
N VAL A 521 -6.31 21.84 9.60
CA VAL A 521 -6.49 22.65 10.81
C VAL A 521 -6.23 21.78 12.05
N PRO A 522 -5.43 22.24 13.03
CA PRO A 522 -5.23 21.53 14.29
C PRO A 522 -6.54 21.40 15.08
N CYS A 523 -6.75 20.26 15.75
CA CYS A 523 -7.86 20.12 16.70
C CYS A 523 -7.52 20.73 18.06
N ASN A 524 -8.56 21.20 18.74
CA ASN A 524 -8.48 21.57 20.15
C ASN A 524 -8.24 20.32 21.00
N GLN A 525 -7.39 20.44 22.02
CA GLN A 525 -7.10 19.33 22.92
C GLN A 525 -8.38 18.88 23.66
N PRO A 526 -8.65 17.57 23.79
CA PRO A 526 -9.84 17.08 24.49
C PRO A 526 -9.86 17.54 25.95
N THR A 527 -10.98 18.11 26.40
CA THR A 527 -11.18 18.55 27.80
C THR A 527 -12.07 17.54 28.55
N ILE A 528 -11.50 16.38 28.86
CA ILE A 528 -12.22 15.22 29.42
C ILE A 528 -11.91 14.93 30.90
N GLY A 529 -11.13 15.79 31.57
CA GLY A 529 -10.83 15.72 33.00
C GLY A 529 -9.41 15.23 33.32
N ALA A 530 -8.96 15.46 34.57
CA ALA A 530 -7.59 15.18 35.01
C ALA A 530 -7.24 13.69 35.12
N ALA A 531 -8.24 12.81 35.14
CA ALA A 531 -8.06 11.36 35.19
C ALA A 531 -7.51 10.76 33.88
N TYR A 532 -7.37 11.57 32.81
CA TYR A 532 -7.05 11.13 31.45
C TYR A 532 -5.75 11.75 30.93
N ASP A 533 -4.93 10.93 30.29
CA ASP A 533 -3.76 11.37 29.52
C ASP A 533 -4.15 11.64 28.07
N VAL A 534 -4.04 12.92 27.67
CA VAL A 534 -4.34 13.43 26.33
C VAL A 534 -3.09 13.92 25.59
N THR A 535 -1.89 13.55 26.06
CA THR A 535 -0.61 14.02 25.50
C THR A 535 -0.44 13.60 24.03
N SER A 536 -0.96 12.43 23.66
CA SER A 536 -0.96 11.92 22.28
C SER A 536 -1.77 12.78 21.30
N CYS A 537 -2.70 13.60 21.81
CA CYS A 537 -3.59 14.46 21.01
C CYS A 537 -2.99 15.83 20.69
N ILE A 538 -1.87 16.19 21.31
CA ILE A 538 -1.23 17.49 21.13
C ILE A 538 -0.73 17.63 19.69
N GLY A 539 -1.17 18.68 19.00
CA GLY A 539 -0.73 19.01 17.64
C GLY A 539 -1.29 18.12 16.53
N LYS A 540 -2.26 17.25 16.81
CA LYS A 540 -2.95 16.50 15.74
C LYS A 540 -3.92 17.38 14.99
N ALA A 541 -3.99 17.18 13.67
CA ALA A 541 -4.84 17.94 12.76
C ALA A 541 -5.94 17.06 12.14
N THR A 542 -6.89 17.69 11.43
CA THR A 542 -8.05 17.03 10.81
C THR A 542 -7.70 15.71 10.15
N GLY A 543 -8.44 14.65 10.49
CA GLY A 543 -8.25 13.29 9.98
C GLY A 543 -7.16 12.47 10.68
N GLN A 544 -6.41 13.06 11.63
CA GLN A 544 -5.43 12.33 12.43
C GLN A 544 -6.06 11.75 13.70
N ASN A 545 -5.49 10.62 14.13
CA ASN A 545 -5.90 9.91 15.32
C ASN A 545 -4.96 10.20 16.49
N CYS A 546 -5.52 10.22 17.70
CA CYS A 546 -4.77 10.16 18.94
C CYS A 546 -5.35 9.09 19.87
N VAL A 547 -4.56 8.73 20.87
CA VAL A 547 -4.96 7.77 21.91
C VAL A 547 -5.19 8.52 23.20
N VAL A 548 -6.32 8.23 23.85
CA VAL A 548 -6.61 8.69 25.21
C VAL A 548 -6.56 7.50 26.15
N ASP A 549 -5.74 7.58 27.19
CA ASP A 549 -5.62 6.56 28.24
C ASP A 549 -5.77 7.20 29.63
N CYS A 550 -5.70 6.41 30.70
CA CYS A 550 -5.75 6.91 32.06
C CYS A 550 -4.44 7.58 32.47
N ALA A 551 -4.54 8.72 33.16
CA ALA A 551 -3.40 9.44 33.69
C ALA A 551 -2.70 8.65 34.82
N VAL A 552 -1.46 9.05 35.14
CA VAL A 552 -0.69 8.45 36.25
C VAL A 552 -1.50 8.51 37.55
N GLY A 553 -1.59 7.39 38.26
CA GLY A 553 -2.38 7.28 39.49
C GLY A 553 -3.82 6.84 39.27
N TYR A 554 -4.22 6.53 38.04
CA TYR A 554 -5.51 5.94 37.68
C TYR A 554 -5.32 4.57 37.00
N THR A 555 -6.23 3.63 37.26
CA THR A 555 -6.27 2.32 36.59
C THR A 555 -7.41 2.29 35.58
N ARG A 556 -7.10 1.84 34.36
CA ARG A 556 -8.06 1.67 33.26
C ARG A 556 -8.93 0.43 33.47
N SER A 557 -10.23 0.60 33.28
CA SER A 557 -11.18 -0.50 33.06
C SER A 557 -11.76 -0.40 31.65
N GLY A 558 -11.57 -1.43 30.83
CA GLY A 558 -11.98 -1.47 29.41
C GLY A 558 -10.81 -1.30 28.41
N THR A 559 -11.13 -1.16 27.13
CA THR A 559 -10.18 -1.02 26.02
C THR A 559 -9.67 0.41 25.84
N VAL A 560 -8.50 0.56 25.22
CA VAL A 560 -7.96 1.87 24.82
C VAL A 560 -8.75 2.37 23.62
N GLU A 561 -9.26 3.59 23.69
CA GLU A 561 -10.09 4.19 22.65
C GLU A 561 -9.30 5.21 21.82
N VAL A 562 -9.51 5.17 20.51
CA VAL A 562 -8.86 6.05 19.54
C VAL A 562 -9.79 7.22 19.28
N PHE A 563 -9.28 8.43 19.51
CA PHE A 563 -9.98 9.68 19.22
C PHE A 563 -9.54 10.18 17.84
N THR A 564 -10.51 10.57 17.01
CA THR A 564 -10.25 11.10 15.67
C THR A 564 -10.57 12.59 15.62
N CYS A 565 -9.63 13.39 15.10
CA CYS A 565 -9.80 14.81 14.89
C CYS A 565 -10.77 15.06 13.72
N GLY A 566 -11.93 15.61 14.03
CA GLY A 566 -13.00 15.92 13.07
C GLY A 566 -12.79 17.24 12.33
N THR A 567 -13.67 17.51 11.38
CA THR A 567 -13.66 18.76 10.57
C THR A 567 -14.14 19.99 11.34
N ASP A 568 -14.68 19.80 12.55
CA ASP A 568 -15.14 20.84 13.48
C ASP A 568 -14.05 21.27 14.47
N SER A 569 -12.80 20.85 14.23
CA SER A 569 -11.65 21.09 15.11
C SER A 569 -11.80 20.48 16.51
N ASN A 570 -12.64 19.45 16.68
CA ASN A 570 -12.75 18.69 17.91
C ASN A 570 -12.41 17.21 17.67
N PHE A 571 -11.93 16.56 18.72
CA PHE A 571 -11.81 15.11 18.70
C PHE A 571 -13.14 14.44 19.05
N SER A 572 -13.46 13.41 18.29
CA SER A 572 -14.59 12.51 18.55
C SER A 572 -14.08 11.15 19.01
N GLY A 573 -14.68 10.63 20.08
CA GLY A 573 -14.31 9.36 20.71
C GLY A 573 -14.96 9.22 22.08
N THR A 574 -15.03 8.00 22.60
CA THR A 574 -15.51 7.72 23.97
C THR A 574 -14.31 7.42 24.88
N PRO A 575 -14.10 8.16 25.98
CA PRO A 575 -12.95 7.90 26.83
C PRO A 575 -13.13 6.59 27.62
N PRO A 576 -12.04 5.86 27.95
CA PRO A 576 -12.12 4.68 28.81
C PRO A 576 -12.59 5.04 30.23
N THR A 577 -12.92 4.03 31.04
CA THR A 577 -13.24 4.29 32.46
C THR A 577 -11.95 4.29 33.27
N CYS A 578 -11.64 5.41 33.93
CA CYS A 578 -10.45 5.58 34.76
C CYS A 578 -10.84 5.68 36.24
N ALA A 579 -10.39 4.73 37.05
CA ALA A 579 -10.62 4.71 38.49
C ALA A 579 -9.34 5.10 39.24
N GLY A 580 -9.45 6.00 40.22
CA GLY A 580 -8.30 6.44 41.03
C GLY A 580 -7.71 5.28 41.83
N ASN A 581 -6.39 5.18 41.84
CA ASN A 581 -5.70 4.13 42.59
C ASN A 581 -5.80 4.41 44.10
N PRO A 582 -5.88 3.36 44.94
CA PRO A 582 -5.86 3.53 46.39
C PRO A 582 -4.51 4.10 46.86
N CYS A 583 -4.56 5.11 47.72
CA CYS A 583 -3.38 5.69 48.36
C CYS A 583 -2.84 4.71 49.43
N THR A 584 -1.73 4.04 49.15
CA THR A 584 -1.13 3.03 50.04
C THR A 584 0.00 3.55 50.93
N SER A 585 0.49 4.77 50.69
CA SER A 585 1.54 5.41 51.49
C SER A 585 1.34 6.93 51.56
N GLY A 586 2.00 7.59 52.50
CA GLY A 586 1.97 9.06 52.63
C GLY A 586 0.92 9.63 53.61
N VAL A 587 0.18 8.78 54.33
CA VAL A 587 -0.64 9.21 55.47
C VAL A 587 0.29 9.56 56.64
N PRO A 588 0.21 10.78 57.23
CA PRO A 588 1.01 11.13 58.40
C PRO A 588 0.77 10.14 59.55
N GLN A 589 1.85 9.55 60.06
CA GLN A 589 1.83 8.59 61.17
C GLN A 589 2.45 9.28 62.38
N ASP A 590 1.72 10.21 62.97
CA ASP A 590 2.11 10.90 64.20
C ASP A 590 1.02 10.71 65.25
N ALA A 591 1.41 10.41 66.48
CA ALA A 591 0.48 10.16 67.59
C ALA A 591 -0.32 11.42 67.98
N ASP A 592 0.19 12.60 67.62
CA ASP A 592 -0.42 13.89 67.93
C ASP A 592 -1.42 14.33 66.85
N LEU A 593 -1.60 13.55 65.78
CA LEU A 593 -2.48 13.82 64.65
C LEU A 593 -3.65 12.82 64.56
N ASN A 594 -4.86 13.35 64.41
CA ASN A 594 -6.04 12.59 63.99
C ASN A 594 -6.12 12.54 62.46
N THR A 595 -5.82 11.36 61.92
CA THR A 595 -5.84 11.06 60.48
C THR A 595 -6.98 10.10 60.07
N ALA A 596 -8.01 9.95 60.90
CA ALA A 596 -9.13 9.03 60.64
C ALA A 596 -9.81 9.26 59.27
N SER A 597 -9.88 10.52 58.82
CA SER A 597 -10.47 10.89 57.53
C SER A 597 -9.59 10.60 56.32
N CYS A 598 -8.34 10.16 56.52
CA CYS A 598 -7.37 9.86 55.47
C CYS A 598 -7.30 8.37 55.10
N SER A 599 -8.12 7.53 55.75
CA SER A 599 -8.15 6.08 55.48
C SER A 599 -8.99 5.77 54.24
N GLY A 600 -8.44 4.97 53.31
CA GLY A 600 -9.15 4.52 52.11
C GLY A 600 -9.29 5.56 50.99
N LEU A 601 -8.50 6.64 51.01
CA LEU A 601 -8.48 7.63 49.94
C LEU A 601 -7.99 7.02 48.62
N THR A 602 -8.54 7.51 47.52
CA THR A 602 -8.03 7.29 46.17
C THR A 602 -7.39 8.55 45.61
N THR A 603 -6.66 8.44 44.49
CA THR A 603 -6.06 9.58 43.77
C THR A 603 -7.03 10.78 43.63
N ASP A 604 -6.50 11.99 43.82
CA ASP A 604 -7.19 13.29 43.84
C ASP A 604 -8.24 13.52 44.95
N GLN A 605 -8.33 12.62 45.94
CA GLN A 605 -9.10 12.87 47.15
C GLN A 605 -8.25 13.55 48.24
N THR A 606 -8.85 14.51 48.93
CA THR A 606 -8.25 15.22 50.06
C THR A 606 -8.86 14.74 51.38
N CYS A 607 -8.04 14.68 52.43
CA CYS A 607 -8.51 14.45 53.79
C CYS A 607 -8.16 15.62 54.71
N LEU A 608 -8.84 15.67 55.86
CA LEU A 608 -8.58 16.64 56.90
C LEU A 608 -7.74 15.99 58.01
N VAL A 609 -6.56 16.55 58.25
CA VAL A 609 -5.74 16.20 59.40
C VAL A 609 -5.96 17.25 60.50
N SER A 610 -6.23 16.79 61.71
CA SER A 610 -6.47 17.66 62.88
C SER A 610 -5.65 17.17 64.08
N CYS A 611 -5.48 17.97 65.12
CA CYS A 611 -4.79 17.52 66.34
C CYS A 611 -5.60 16.40 67.03
N ALA A 612 -4.90 15.39 67.54
CA ALA A 612 -5.49 14.35 68.37
C ALA A 612 -6.03 14.94 69.69
N ALA A 613 -7.02 14.29 70.29
CA ALA A 613 -7.66 14.77 71.51
C ALA A 613 -6.64 14.95 72.66
N GLY A 614 -6.52 16.17 73.18
CA GLY A 614 -5.55 16.53 74.23
C GLY A 614 -4.32 17.30 73.73
N TYR A 615 -4.17 17.45 72.41
CA TYR A 615 -3.10 18.21 71.76
C TYR A 615 -3.67 19.49 71.14
N GLY A 616 -3.00 20.63 71.34
CA GLY A 616 -3.40 21.94 70.81
C GLY A 616 -2.37 22.43 69.79
N GLY A 617 -2.85 23.06 68.72
CA GLY A 617 -2.03 23.61 67.63
C GLY A 617 -1.38 24.95 67.94
#